data_AF-A0A939VIN7-F1
#
_entry.id   AF-A0A939VIN7-F1
#
_cell.length_a   1.000
_cell.length_b   1.000
_cell.length_c   1.000
_cell.angle_alpha   90.00
_cell.angle_beta   90.00
_cell.angle_gamma   90.00
#
_symmetry.space_group_name_H-M   'P 1'
#
loop_
_entity.id
_entity.type
_entity.pdbx_description
1 polymer ?
#
loop_
_entity_poly.entity_id
_entity_poly.type
_entity_poly.pdbx_seq_one_letter_code
_entity_poly.pdbx_strand_id
1 'polypeptide(L)'
;MKVVKFVRSEENGGFRELYFELCDRLADYIRHWTEYEDEDLVRYLNEDNLFRYTISNTEGFDSIQQPLIETIEKICNEYDDAYFHNHVITDNGNRRSPSEIHALMHTEYGLADINEMDNGTVDQRDIDLEWWTAHFFIALGQLIYEEPDEIYEDDDEDAPEGGMIHTAASASEVSEFLKILKSIDTIFVVDDARKIGPEDIKRLREEMDTKTEEG
;
A
#
# COMPACT_ATOMS: atom_id res chain seq x y z
N MET A 1 -6.98 20.08 16.45
CA MET A 1 -5.55 19.82 16.26
C MET A 1 -5.46 18.88 15.07
N LYS A 2 -4.59 19.12 14.10
CA LYS A 2 -4.41 18.16 13.00
C LYS A 2 -3.56 17.01 13.52
N VAL A 3 -3.94 15.77 13.23
CA VAL A 3 -3.19 14.55 13.57
C VAL A 3 -2.03 14.36 12.60
N VAL A 4 -2.28 14.58 11.31
CA VAL A 4 -1.30 14.51 10.22
C VAL A 4 -1.53 15.68 9.27
N LYS A 5 -0.46 16.32 8.80
CA LYS A 5 -0.54 17.44 7.86
C LYS A 5 0.53 17.34 6.79
N PHE A 6 0.17 17.49 5.53
CA PHE A 6 1.14 17.54 4.45
C PHE A 6 1.99 18.82 4.51
N VAL A 7 3.30 18.69 4.28
CA VAL A 7 4.27 19.78 4.34
C VAL A 7 4.87 20.05 2.97
N ARG A 8 5.46 19.04 2.34
CA ARG A 8 6.16 19.17 1.05
C ARG A 8 6.35 17.83 0.36
N SER A 9 6.64 17.90 -0.94
CA SER A 9 7.06 16.75 -1.75
C SER A 9 8.41 17.04 -2.40
N GLU A 10 9.29 16.06 -2.44
CA GLU A 10 10.61 16.14 -3.07
C GLU A 10 10.79 14.98 -4.05
N GLU A 11 11.56 15.21 -5.12
CA GLU A 11 11.92 14.17 -6.09
C GLU A 11 13.41 13.86 -5.93
N ASN A 12 13.73 12.59 -5.68
CA ASN A 12 15.09 12.14 -5.41
C ASN A 12 15.34 10.80 -6.08
N GLY A 13 16.27 10.75 -7.04
CA GLY A 13 16.80 9.48 -7.58
C GLY A 13 15.77 8.50 -8.16
N GLY A 14 14.65 8.99 -8.72
CA GLY A 14 13.57 8.11 -9.22
C GLY A 14 12.53 7.76 -8.16
N PHE A 15 12.56 8.41 -7.01
CA PHE A 15 11.56 8.34 -5.95
C PHE A 15 10.91 9.70 -5.74
N ARG A 16 9.70 9.67 -5.21
CA ARG A 16 9.00 10.82 -4.68
C ARG A 16 8.82 10.65 -3.18
N GLU A 17 9.36 11.60 -2.43
CA GLU A 17 9.26 11.66 -0.98
C GLU A 17 8.17 12.65 -0.61
N LEU A 18 7.17 12.20 0.13
CA LEU A 18 6.09 13.02 0.68
C LEU A 18 6.32 13.20 2.17
N TYR A 19 6.38 14.44 2.63
CA TYR A 19 6.63 14.79 4.03
C TYR A 19 5.34 15.21 4.72
N PHE A 20 5.00 14.49 5.79
CA PHE A 20 3.83 14.74 6.62
C PHE A 20 4.26 15.05 8.06
N GLU A 21 3.83 16.20 8.57
CA GLU A 21 3.97 16.57 9.98
C GLU A 21 2.95 15.79 10.81
N LEU A 22 3.44 14.93 11.70
CA LEU A 22 2.64 14.23 12.69
C LEU A 22 2.45 15.11 13.93
N CYS A 23 1.30 14.99 14.57
CA CYS A 23 1.09 15.67 15.85
C CYS A 23 1.97 15.06 16.96
N ASP A 24 2.36 15.88 17.95
CA ASP A 24 3.30 15.50 19.00
C ASP A 24 2.94 14.16 19.67
N ARG A 25 1.66 13.96 20.01
CA ARG A 25 1.20 12.74 20.68
C ARG A 25 1.43 11.48 19.85
N LEU A 26 1.22 11.56 18.53
CA LEU A 26 1.41 10.43 17.63
C LEU A 26 2.91 10.17 17.40
N ALA A 27 3.71 11.23 17.22
CA ALA A 27 5.14 11.10 17.04
C ALA A 27 5.82 10.54 18.31
N ASP A 28 5.45 11.02 19.48
CA ASP A 28 5.92 10.51 20.77
C ASP A 28 5.51 9.04 20.98
N TYR A 29 4.30 8.67 20.55
CA TYR A 29 3.86 7.27 20.60
C TYR A 29 4.72 6.36 19.72
N ILE A 30 4.99 6.77 18.48
CA ILE A 30 5.86 6.01 17.55
C ILE A 30 7.24 5.83 18.19
N ARG A 31 7.89 6.93 18.64
CA ARG A 31 9.23 6.87 19.26
C ARG A 31 9.28 6.00 20.52
N HIS A 32 8.17 5.89 21.25
CA HIS A 32 8.11 5.09 22.47
C HIS A 32 8.01 3.58 22.20
N TRP A 33 7.34 3.19 21.12
CA TRP A 33 6.98 1.80 20.86
C TRP A 33 7.72 1.17 19.68
N THR A 34 8.34 1.98 18.83
CA THR A 34 9.13 1.51 17.70
C THR A 34 10.29 0.64 18.16
N GLU A 35 10.64 -0.35 17.34
CA GLU A 35 11.82 -1.19 17.53
C GLU A 35 13.05 -0.66 16.77
N TYR A 36 12.88 0.46 16.05
CA TYR A 36 13.97 1.15 15.35
C TYR A 36 14.86 1.86 16.36
N GLU A 37 16.18 1.76 16.16
CA GLU A 37 17.12 2.63 16.87
C GLU A 37 16.92 4.09 16.42
N ASP A 38 17.20 5.06 17.30
CA ASP A 38 17.01 6.49 17.02
C ASP A 38 17.69 6.92 15.70
N GLU A 39 18.87 6.35 15.41
CA GLU A 39 19.67 6.63 14.21
C GLU A 39 19.01 6.12 12.91
N ASP A 40 18.20 5.07 12.98
CA ASP A 40 17.46 4.53 11.85
C ASP A 40 16.07 5.17 11.74
N LEU A 41 15.42 5.42 12.88
CA LEU A 41 14.11 6.07 12.92
C LEU A 41 14.15 7.46 12.28
N VAL A 42 15.25 8.23 12.44
CA VAL A 42 15.38 9.59 11.88
C VAL A 42 15.26 9.61 10.34
N ARG A 43 15.51 8.48 9.67
CA ARG A 43 15.32 8.32 8.22
C ARG A 43 13.84 8.35 7.84
N TYR A 44 12.94 8.07 8.77
CA TYR A 44 11.51 7.97 8.53
C TYR A 44 10.72 9.01 9.29
N LEU A 45 11.08 9.29 10.54
CA LEU A 45 10.45 10.27 11.41
C LEU A 45 11.54 11.11 12.09
N ASN A 46 11.72 12.34 11.61
CA ASN A 46 12.76 13.22 12.14
C ASN A 46 12.33 13.89 13.47
N GLU A 47 13.25 14.64 14.08
CA GLU A 47 13.01 15.36 15.36
C GLU A 47 11.88 16.41 15.27
N ASP A 48 11.60 16.95 14.08
CA ASP A 48 10.52 17.90 13.82
C ASP A 48 9.16 17.22 13.57
N ASN A 49 9.03 15.93 13.90
CA ASN A 49 7.84 15.10 13.65
C ASN A 49 7.46 14.98 12.16
N LEU A 50 8.41 15.18 11.24
CA LEU A 50 8.19 14.96 9.81
C LEU A 50 8.37 13.48 9.50
N PHE A 51 7.25 12.83 9.23
CA PHE A 51 7.21 11.50 8.62
C PHE A 51 7.48 11.60 7.12
N ARG A 52 8.51 10.91 6.66
CA ARG A 52 8.89 10.76 5.25
C ARG A 52 8.26 9.50 4.68
N TYR A 53 7.32 9.68 3.77
CA TYR A 53 6.70 8.61 3.02
C TYR A 53 7.27 8.55 1.60
N THR A 54 7.97 7.46 1.28
CA THR A 54 8.66 7.31 0.00
C THR A 54 7.86 6.45 -0.97
N ILE A 55 7.72 6.92 -2.20
CA ILE A 55 7.02 6.25 -3.29
C ILE A 55 7.96 6.19 -4.50
N SER A 56 8.05 5.05 -5.17
CA SER A 56 8.76 4.94 -6.45
C SER A 56 8.09 5.80 -7.52
N ASN A 57 8.86 6.68 -8.16
CA ASN A 57 8.34 7.60 -9.15
C ASN A 57 7.89 6.82 -10.38
N THR A 58 6.64 7.02 -10.78
CA THR A 58 5.99 6.20 -11.82
C THR A 58 5.12 6.97 -12.75
N GLU A 59 4.96 6.39 -13.95
CA GLU A 59 4.07 6.95 -14.96
C GLU A 59 2.66 7.09 -14.37
N GLY A 60 2.18 8.33 -14.26
CA GLY A 60 0.85 8.64 -13.76
C GLY A 60 0.78 9.10 -12.29
N PHE A 61 1.84 8.97 -11.49
CA PHE A 61 1.82 9.40 -10.08
C PHE A 61 1.50 10.89 -9.92
N ASP A 62 2.03 11.74 -10.81
CA ASP A 62 1.72 13.18 -10.85
C ASP A 62 0.21 13.46 -10.86
N SER A 63 -0.57 12.59 -11.49
CA SER A 63 -2.03 12.76 -11.61
C SER A 63 -2.80 12.38 -10.35
N ILE A 64 -2.22 11.54 -9.48
CA ILE A 64 -2.84 11.06 -8.24
C ILE A 64 -2.22 11.67 -6.98
N GLN A 65 -1.07 12.34 -7.06
CA GLN A 65 -0.37 12.89 -5.89
C GLN A 65 -1.27 13.80 -5.05
N GLN A 66 -1.91 14.79 -5.66
CA GLN A 66 -2.76 15.73 -4.92
C GLN A 66 -4.00 15.03 -4.34
N PRO A 67 -4.75 14.21 -5.11
CA PRO A 67 -5.81 13.37 -4.54
C PRO A 67 -5.36 12.48 -3.37
N LEU A 68 -4.18 11.87 -3.46
CA LEU A 68 -3.61 11.03 -2.41
C LEU A 68 -3.35 11.82 -1.14
N ILE A 69 -2.67 12.97 -1.25
CA ILE A 69 -2.38 13.86 -0.13
C ILE A 69 -3.68 14.28 0.57
N GLU A 70 -4.68 14.71 -0.21
CA GLU A 70 -5.97 15.16 0.32
C GLU A 70 -6.73 14.02 1.03
N THR A 71 -6.66 12.81 0.47
CA THR A 71 -7.30 11.62 1.04
C THR A 71 -6.64 11.22 2.36
N ILE A 72 -5.31 11.17 2.41
CA ILE A 72 -4.54 10.90 3.64
C ILE A 72 -4.87 11.94 4.70
N GLU A 73 -4.77 13.25 4.39
CA GLU A 73 -5.09 14.30 5.36
C GLU A 73 -6.55 14.19 5.83
N LYS A 74 -7.50 13.89 4.94
CA LYS A 74 -8.90 13.74 5.31
C LYS A 74 -9.11 12.61 6.30
N ILE A 75 -8.57 11.42 6.02
CA ILE A 75 -8.70 10.23 6.88
C ILE A 75 -8.02 10.48 8.23
N CYS A 76 -6.77 10.94 8.22
CA CYS A 76 -6.01 11.19 9.45
C CYS A 76 -6.66 12.21 10.38
N ASN A 77 -7.37 13.20 9.80
CA ASN A 77 -7.95 14.32 10.56
C ASN A 77 -9.48 14.20 10.73
N GLU A 78 -10.08 13.04 10.49
CA GLU A 78 -11.52 12.86 10.66
C GLU A 78 -11.96 13.10 12.12
N TYR A 79 -11.15 12.62 13.06
CA TYR A 79 -11.36 12.77 14.50
C TYR A 79 -10.06 13.16 15.23
N ASP A 80 -9.72 12.49 16.32
CA ASP A 80 -8.52 12.73 17.12
C ASP A 80 -7.46 11.64 16.93
N ASP A 81 -6.29 11.83 17.55
CA ASP A 81 -5.16 10.91 17.47
C ASP A 81 -5.47 9.52 18.06
N ALA A 82 -6.34 9.47 19.07
CA ALA A 82 -6.76 8.22 19.69
C ALA A 82 -7.66 7.41 18.75
N TYR A 83 -8.60 8.07 18.07
CA TYR A 83 -9.40 7.44 17.03
C TYR A 83 -8.52 6.95 15.89
N PHE A 84 -7.65 7.81 15.37
CA PHE A 84 -6.71 7.46 14.30
C PHE A 84 -5.96 6.16 14.60
N HIS A 85 -5.34 6.08 15.78
CA HIS A 85 -4.62 4.88 16.20
C HIS A 85 -5.55 3.66 16.35
N ASN A 86 -6.67 3.81 17.06
CA ASN A 86 -7.54 2.69 17.44
C ASN A 86 -8.45 2.18 16.31
N HIS A 87 -8.58 2.94 15.23
CA HIS A 87 -9.50 2.65 14.15
C HIS A 87 -8.79 2.44 12.80
N VAL A 88 -7.81 3.30 12.48
CA VAL A 88 -7.10 3.26 11.19
C VAL A 88 -5.90 2.32 11.25
N ILE A 89 -5.03 2.51 12.25
CA ILE A 89 -3.79 1.70 12.39
C ILE A 89 -4.05 0.37 13.08
N THR A 90 -4.98 0.35 14.03
CA THR A 90 -5.38 -0.84 14.78
C THR A 90 -6.91 -1.02 14.72
N ASP A 91 -7.39 -2.19 15.11
CA ASP A 91 -8.77 -2.44 15.53
C ASP A 91 -8.78 -2.56 17.06
N ASN A 92 -9.03 -1.43 17.72
CA ASN A 92 -9.11 -1.30 19.17
C ASN A 92 -7.87 -1.85 19.89
N GLY A 93 -6.67 -1.51 19.37
CA GLY A 93 -5.39 -1.93 19.92
C GLY A 93 -4.84 -3.22 19.33
N ASN A 94 -5.60 -3.94 18.50
CA ASN A 94 -5.06 -5.06 17.71
C ASN A 94 -4.53 -4.52 16.38
N ARG A 95 -3.25 -4.71 16.08
CA ARG A 95 -2.66 -4.28 14.81
C ARG A 95 -3.46 -4.83 13.62
N ARG A 96 -3.85 -3.95 12.69
CA ARG A 96 -4.45 -4.37 11.42
C ARG A 96 -3.38 -4.94 10.50
N SER A 97 -3.70 -6.05 9.86
CA SER A 97 -2.96 -6.57 8.72
C SER A 97 -3.12 -5.67 7.48
N PRO A 98 -2.20 -5.73 6.50
CA PRO A 98 -2.34 -4.99 5.25
C PRO A 98 -3.70 -5.19 4.57
N SER A 99 -4.22 -6.43 4.52
CA SER A 99 -5.53 -6.71 3.93
C SER A 99 -6.70 -6.04 4.66
N GLU A 100 -6.61 -5.91 5.99
CA GLU A 100 -7.63 -5.21 6.77
C GLU A 100 -7.60 -3.69 6.55
N ILE A 101 -6.41 -3.13 6.26
CA ILE A 101 -6.26 -1.73 5.90
C ILE A 101 -6.86 -1.46 4.51
N HIS A 102 -6.59 -2.30 3.50
CA HIS A 102 -7.23 -2.20 2.20
C HIS A 102 -8.77 -2.32 2.30
N ALA A 103 -9.25 -3.30 3.06
CA ALA A 103 -10.69 -3.46 3.29
C ALA A 103 -11.31 -2.22 3.94
N LEU A 104 -10.60 -1.56 4.86
CA LEU A 104 -11.03 -0.32 5.50
C LEU A 104 -11.13 0.83 4.49
N MET A 105 -10.11 0.99 3.63
CA MET A 105 -10.07 2.01 2.57
C MET A 105 -11.27 1.87 1.63
N HIS A 106 -11.60 0.65 1.25
CA HIS A 106 -12.74 0.37 0.40
C HIS A 106 -14.09 0.56 1.12
N THR A 107 -14.30 -0.14 2.24
CA THR A 107 -15.64 -0.27 2.85
C THR A 107 -16.10 0.96 3.61
N GLU A 108 -15.19 1.69 4.25
CA GLU A 108 -15.54 2.81 5.12
C GLU A 108 -15.19 4.16 4.50
N TYR A 109 -14.05 4.24 3.81
CA TYR A 109 -13.62 5.46 3.12
C TYR A 109 -14.07 5.55 1.66
N GLY A 110 -14.68 4.48 1.13
CA GLY A 110 -15.31 4.47 -0.20
C GLY A 110 -14.30 4.60 -1.34
N LEU A 111 -13.05 4.20 -1.13
CA LEU A 111 -12.05 4.12 -2.20
C LEU A 111 -12.31 2.88 -3.06
N ALA A 112 -11.91 2.95 -4.32
CA ALA A 112 -12.28 1.94 -5.29
C ALA A 112 -11.38 0.71 -5.16
N ASP A 113 -12.00 -0.46 -5.04
CA ASP A 113 -11.30 -1.74 -4.92
C ASP A 113 -10.87 -2.26 -6.29
N ILE A 114 -9.75 -2.98 -6.36
CA ILE A 114 -9.25 -3.61 -7.58
C ILE A 114 -10.29 -4.49 -8.29
N ASN A 115 -11.17 -5.14 -7.53
CA ASN A 115 -12.22 -6.01 -8.05
C ASN A 115 -13.37 -5.24 -8.74
N GLU A 116 -13.48 -3.92 -8.55
CA GLU A 116 -14.52 -3.10 -9.17
C GLU A 116 -14.20 -2.73 -10.62
N MET A 117 -12.96 -2.90 -11.06
CA MET A 117 -12.51 -2.61 -12.43
C MET A 117 -13.25 -3.46 -13.48
N ASP A 118 -13.75 -4.65 -13.11
CA ASP A 118 -14.49 -5.54 -14.02
C ASP A 118 -15.92 -5.07 -14.33
N ASN A 119 -16.46 -4.16 -13.53
CA ASN A 119 -17.81 -3.63 -13.74
C ASN A 119 -17.82 -2.40 -14.69
N GLY A 120 -16.66 -1.99 -15.21
CA GLY A 120 -16.52 -0.85 -16.13
C GLY A 120 -16.92 0.49 -15.52
N THR A 121 -16.99 0.58 -14.20
CA THR A 121 -17.50 1.73 -13.44
C THR A 121 -16.41 2.54 -12.76
N VAL A 122 -15.18 2.04 -12.74
CA VAL A 122 -14.03 2.59 -11.99
C VAL A 122 -12.81 2.71 -12.92
N ASP A 123 -12.09 3.84 -12.84
CA ASP A 123 -10.84 4.09 -13.58
C ASP A 123 -9.63 3.52 -12.81
N GLN A 124 -8.55 3.15 -13.50
CA GLN A 124 -7.32 2.64 -12.87
C GLN A 124 -6.79 3.61 -11.80
N ARG A 125 -6.94 4.92 -12.04
CA ARG A 125 -6.52 5.97 -11.10
C ARG A 125 -7.24 5.91 -9.75
N ASP A 126 -8.49 5.45 -9.73
CA ASP A 126 -9.25 5.33 -8.48
C ASP A 126 -8.75 4.14 -7.65
N ILE A 127 -8.31 3.07 -8.32
CA ILE A 127 -7.67 1.90 -7.69
C ILE A 127 -6.27 2.26 -7.19
N ASP A 128 -5.50 3.00 -7.99
CA ASP A 128 -4.17 3.46 -7.56
C ASP A 128 -4.29 4.38 -6.32
N LEU A 129 -5.34 5.21 -6.25
CA LEU A 129 -5.60 6.06 -5.10
C LEU A 129 -5.90 5.24 -3.83
N GLU A 130 -6.73 4.20 -3.93
CA GLU A 130 -6.98 3.26 -2.83
C GLU A 130 -5.66 2.64 -2.36
N TRP A 131 -4.90 2.07 -3.30
CA TRP A 131 -3.70 1.32 -3.01
C TRP A 131 -2.64 2.17 -2.31
N TRP A 132 -2.37 3.37 -2.84
CA TRP A 132 -1.39 4.28 -2.26
C TRP A 132 -1.84 4.85 -0.92
N THR A 133 -3.15 5.03 -0.73
CA THR A 133 -3.70 5.45 0.57
C THR A 133 -3.51 4.34 1.61
N ALA A 134 -3.83 3.08 1.27
CA ALA A 134 -3.62 1.94 2.16
C ALA A 134 -2.12 1.77 2.49
N HIS A 135 -1.26 1.86 1.48
CA HIS A 135 0.19 1.74 1.66
C HIS A 135 0.75 2.79 2.62
N PHE A 136 0.25 4.03 2.59
CA PHE A 136 0.65 5.05 3.56
C PHE A 136 0.39 4.59 5.01
N PHE A 137 -0.80 4.05 5.29
CA PHE A 137 -1.15 3.59 6.64
C PHE A 137 -0.41 2.32 7.05
N ILE A 138 -0.15 1.42 6.10
CA ILE A 138 0.69 0.25 6.31
C ILE A 138 2.10 0.70 6.71
N ALA A 139 2.73 1.57 5.90
CA ALA A 139 4.07 2.11 6.16
C ALA A 139 4.19 2.78 7.53
N LEU A 140 3.19 3.60 7.90
CA LEU A 140 3.17 4.23 9.22
C LEU A 140 2.99 3.21 10.36
N GLY A 141 2.18 2.17 10.14
CA GLY A 141 2.01 1.08 11.09
C GLY A 141 3.27 0.23 11.26
N GLN A 142 4.04 0.01 10.19
CA GLN A 142 5.31 -0.73 10.25
C GLN A 142 6.33 -0.02 11.16
N LEU A 143 6.41 1.31 11.10
CA LEU A 143 7.28 2.09 12.00
C LEU A 143 6.98 1.85 13.49
N ILE A 144 5.76 1.45 13.83
CA ILE A 144 5.35 1.23 15.23
C ILE A 144 5.60 -0.23 15.64
N TYR A 145 5.39 -1.18 14.73
CA TYR A 145 5.17 -2.59 15.09
C TYR A 145 6.08 -3.61 14.41
N GLU A 146 6.99 -3.18 13.52
CA GLU A 146 7.92 -4.07 12.84
C GLU A 146 9.36 -3.76 13.23
N GLU A 147 10.19 -4.81 13.23
CA GLU A 147 11.64 -4.69 13.31
C GLU A 147 12.15 -3.95 12.06
N PRO A 148 13.24 -3.17 12.15
CA PRO A 148 13.92 -2.64 10.98
C PRO A 148 14.36 -3.79 10.06
N ASP A 149 14.09 -3.67 8.76
CA ASP A 149 14.67 -4.58 7.77
C ASP A 149 16.21 -4.56 7.91
N GLU A 150 16.85 -5.74 7.84
CA GLU A 150 18.32 -5.84 7.84
C GLU A 150 18.88 -4.98 6.70
N ILE A 151 19.40 -3.80 7.05
CA ILE A 151 20.06 -2.90 6.11
C ILE A 151 21.35 -3.62 5.72
N TYR A 152 21.43 -4.10 4.48
CA TYR A 152 22.68 -4.62 3.93
C TYR A 152 23.76 -3.55 4.11
N GLU A 153 24.81 -3.87 4.88
CA GLU A 153 25.94 -2.98 5.14
C GLU A 153 26.53 -2.43 3.82
N ASP A 154 26.85 -1.14 3.84
CA ASP A 154 27.32 -0.27 2.76
C ASP A 154 28.66 -0.70 2.09
N ASP A 155 28.75 -1.93 1.55
CA ASP A 155 29.92 -2.37 0.75
C ASP A 155 29.65 -2.38 -0.77
N ASP A 156 28.45 -2.01 -1.22
CA ASP A 156 28.13 -1.79 -2.63
C ASP A 156 28.00 -0.28 -2.92
N GLU A 157 29.02 0.32 -3.54
CA GLU A 157 29.07 1.75 -3.97
C GLU A 157 27.94 2.17 -4.93
N ASP A 158 27.10 1.22 -5.35
CA ASP A 158 25.94 1.41 -6.24
C ASP A 158 24.58 1.09 -5.57
N ALA A 159 24.56 0.77 -4.26
CA ALA A 159 23.31 0.53 -3.53
C ALA A 159 22.62 1.87 -3.18
N PRO A 160 21.30 2.01 -3.40
CA PRO A 160 20.59 3.22 -3.01
C PRO A 160 20.68 3.42 -1.49
N GLU A 161 21.27 4.53 -1.06
CA GLU A 161 21.35 4.96 0.34
C GLU A 161 19.93 5.05 0.93
N GLY A 162 19.59 4.04 1.73
CA GLY A 162 18.30 3.96 2.41
C GLY A 162 17.80 2.54 2.41
N GLY A 163 18.23 1.75 3.41
CA GLY A 163 17.57 0.49 3.76
C GLY A 163 16.06 0.75 3.83
N MET A 164 15.35 0.18 2.88
CA MET A 164 13.99 0.54 2.51
C MET A 164 12.99 -0.33 3.29
N ILE A 165 12.28 0.24 4.26
CA ILE A 165 11.00 -0.35 4.76
C ILE A 165 9.98 -0.47 3.61
N HIS A 166 10.23 0.27 2.53
CA HIS A 166 9.36 0.36 1.39
C HIS A 166 9.90 -0.55 0.31
N THR A 167 9.24 -1.67 0.07
CA THR A 167 9.21 -2.20 -1.28
C THR A 167 8.93 -1.00 -2.18
N ALA A 168 9.94 -0.58 -2.93
CA ALA A 168 9.91 0.47 -3.91
C ALA A 168 9.01 0.03 -5.06
N ALA A 169 7.75 -0.31 -4.78
CA ALA A 169 6.83 -0.79 -5.77
C ALA A 169 6.43 0.44 -6.60
N SER A 170 6.96 0.54 -7.80
CA SER A 170 6.60 1.61 -8.72
C SER A 170 5.08 1.51 -9.00
N ALA A 171 4.28 2.59 -9.06
CA ALA A 171 2.85 2.49 -9.40
C ALA A 171 2.59 1.74 -10.71
N SER A 172 3.54 1.71 -11.65
CA SER A 172 3.54 0.87 -12.84
C SER A 172 3.74 -0.61 -12.52
N GLU A 173 4.67 -0.97 -11.64
CA GLU A 173 4.87 -2.36 -11.17
C GLU A 173 3.72 -2.81 -10.27
N VAL A 174 3.18 -1.92 -9.44
CA VAL A 174 1.95 -2.14 -8.67
C VAL A 174 0.81 -2.34 -9.65
N SER A 175 0.60 -1.44 -10.62
CA SER A 175 -0.45 -1.61 -11.64
C SER A 175 -0.31 -2.93 -12.41
N GLU A 176 0.92 -3.31 -12.77
CA GLU A 176 1.22 -4.56 -13.45
C GLU A 176 1.04 -5.77 -12.53
N PHE A 177 1.44 -5.67 -11.26
CA PHE A 177 1.24 -6.68 -10.24
C PHE A 177 -0.24 -6.83 -9.87
N LEU A 178 -1.01 -5.76 -9.83
CA LEU A 178 -2.45 -5.74 -9.65
C LEU A 178 -3.12 -6.42 -10.86
N LYS A 179 -2.67 -6.15 -12.09
CA LYS A 179 -3.09 -6.92 -13.28
C LYS A 179 -2.72 -8.41 -13.15
N ILE A 180 -1.56 -8.75 -12.59
CA ILE A 180 -1.13 -10.13 -12.35
C ILE A 180 -1.98 -10.80 -11.25
N LEU A 181 -2.20 -10.17 -10.10
CA LEU A 181 -3.07 -10.64 -9.03
C LEU A 181 -4.48 -10.91 -9.55
N LYS A 182 -5.02 -9.99 -10.35
CA LYS A 182 -6.29 -10.18 -11.06
C LYS A 182 -6.24 -11.35 -12.05
N SER A 183 -5.12 -11.57 -12.73
CA SER A 183 -4.94 -12.74 -13.60
C SER A 183 -4.86 -14.05 -12.80
N ILE A 184 -4.41 -14.00 -11.54
CA ILE A 184 -4.35 -15.14 -10.62
C ILE A 184 -5.75 -15.49 -10.09
N ASP A 185 -6.67 -14.53 -9.94
CA ASP A 185 -8.10 -14.81 -9.70
C ASP A 185 -8.79 -15.53 -10.87
N THR A 186 -8.12 -15.65 -12.02
CA THR A 186 -8.56 -16.53 -13.12
C THR A 186 -8.12 -18.00 -12.91
N ILE A 187 -7.45 -18.32 -11.81
CA ILE A 187 -7.29 -19.71 -11.37
C ILE A 187 -8.63 -20.13 -10.76
N PHE A 188 -9.40 -20.93 -11.50
CA PHE A 188 -10.44 -21.76 -10.93
C PHE A 188 -9.83 -22.56 -9.77
N VAL A 189 -10.05 -22.13 -8.54
CA VAL A 189 -9.91 -23.00 -7.39
C VAL A 189 -11.04 -24.02 -7.52
N VAL A 190 -10.73 -25.14 -8.19
CA VAL A 190 -11.59 -26.31 -8.23
C VAL A 190 -11.52 -26.94 -6.84
N ASP A 191 -12.28 -26.37 -5.90
CA ASP A 191 -12.40 -26.88 -4.53
C ASP A 191 -13.12 -28.25 -4.48
N ASP A 192 -13.45 -28.83 -5.65
CA ASP A 192 -14.06 -30.14 -5.78
C ASP A 192 -13.51 -30.91 -7.00
N ALA A 193 -12.19 -31.07 -7.09
CA ALA A 193 -11.53 -31.94 -8.10
C ALA A 193 -11.96 -33.42 -8.00
N ARG A 194 -12.80 -33.77 -7.02
CA ARG A 194 -13.41 -35.11 -6.86
C ARG A 194 -14.74 -35.27 -7.63
N LYS A 195 -15.27 -34.20 -8.24
CA LYS A 195 -16.53 -34.25 -9.03
C LYS A 195 -16.36 -34.14 -10.54
N ILE A 196 -15.15 -33.85 -11.03
CA ILE A 196 -14.91 -33.73 -12.47
C ILE A 196 -14.72 -35.14 -13.04
N GLY A 197 -15.71 -35.61 -13.78
CA GLY A 197 -15.66 -36.90 -14.46
C GLY A 197 -14.79 -36.85 -15.73
N PRO A 198 -14.41 -38.01 -16.29
CA PRO A 198 -13.65 -38.07 -17.55
C PRO A 198 -14.31 -37.31 -18.71
N GLU A 199 -15.64 -37.22 -18.72
CA GLU A 199 -16.43 -36.49 -19.71
C GLU A 199 -16.27 -34.97 -19.60
N ASP A 200 -16.17 -34.43 -18.38
CA ASP A 200 -15.98 -32.99 -18.16
C ASP A 200 -14.56 -32.55 -18.56
N ILE A 201 -13.56 -33.40 -18.29
CA ILE A 201 -12.17 -33.17 -18.74
C ILE A 201 -12.09 -33.18 -20.26
N LYS A 202 -12.86 -34.06 -20.92
CA LYS A 202 -12.90 -34.14 -22.37
C LYS A 202 -13.55 -32.90 -23.00
N ARG A 203 -14.68 -32.43 -22.44
CA ARG A 203 -15.33 -31.17 -22.88
C ARG A 203 -14.40 -29.96 -22.77
N LEU A 204 -13.69 -29.84 -21.65
CA LEU A 204 -12.75 -28.73 -21.43
C LEU A 204 -11.57 -28.75 -22.41
N ARG A 205 -11.09 -29.94 -22.81
CA ARG A 205 -10.06 -30.05 -23.85
C ARG A 205 -10.58 -29.65 -25.23
N GLU A 206 -11.80 -30.06 -25.59
CA GLU A 206 -12.42 -29.69 -26.86
C GLU A 206 -12.72 -28.17 -26.95
N GLU A 207 -13.06 -27.52 -25.83
CA GLU A 207 -13.23 -26.06 -25.73
C GLU A 207 -11.91 -25.27 -25.82
N MET A 208 -10.77 -25.88 -25.45
CA MET A 208 -9.44 -25.27 -25.61
C MET A 208 -8.90 -25.42 -27.04
N ASP A 209 -9.12 -26.57 -27.67
CA ASP A 209 -8.67 -26.80 -29.05
C ASP A 209 -9.45 -25.91 -30.05
N THR A 210 -10.75 -25.69 -29.82
CA THR A 210 -11.57 -24.81 -30.67
C THR A 210 -11.22 -23.33 -30.58
N LYS A 211 -10.62 -22.87 -29.47
CA LYS A 211 -10.13 -21.48 -29.33
C LYS A 211 -8.78 -21.23 -29.98
N THR A 212 -8.06 -22.29 -30.38
CA THR A 212 -6.72 -22.17 -30.98
C THR A 212 -6.78 -22.10 -32.52
N GLU A 213 -7.91 -22.44 -33.16
CA GLU A 213 -8.07 -22.45 -34.62
C GLU A 213 -8.70 -21.16 -35.22
N GLU A 214 -9.04 -20.15 -34.42
CA GLU A 214 -9.46 -18.82 -34.91
C GLU A 214 -8.37 -17.73 -34.75
N GLY A 215 -7.10 -18.12 -34.82
CA GLY A 215 -5.93 -17.22 -34.88
C GLY A 215 -5.22 -17.24 -36.23
#